data_AF-A0A258BFF1-F1
#
_entry.id   AF-A0A258BFF1-F1
#
_cell.length_a   1.000
_cell.length_b   1.000
_cell.length_c   1.000
_cell.angle_alpha   90.00
_cell.angle_beta   90.00
_cell.angle_gamma   90.00
#
_symmetry.space_group_name_H-M   'P 1'
#
loop_
_entity.id
_entity.type
_entity.pdbx_description
1 polymer ?
#
loop_
_entity_poly.entity_id
_entity_poly.type
_entity_poly.pdbx_seq_one_letter_code
_entity_poly.pdbx_strand_id
1 'polypeptide(L)'
;WGGEVLITDVDTAEAAGWKTGMIRFRDVPLAEAIEEMNRYSETRLSVADPDLARARFSGVFPAGNQEVFLESVLLHFDARPERSGSVITVHPGADKRRQETP
;
A
#
# COMPACT_ATOMS: atom_id res chain seq x y z
N TRP A 1 3.26 -1.59 -38.66
CA TRP A 1 3.84 -0.37 -38.09
C TRP A 1 2.69 0.56 -37.71
N GLY A 2 2.40 0.98 -36.48
CA GLY A 2 2.83 0.67 -35.11
C GLY A 2 1.56 0.83 -34.22
N GLY A 3 1.45 0.20 -33.04
CA GLY A 3 2.00 0.75 -31.79
C GLY A 3 1.37 2.13 -31.52
N GLU A 4 0.57 2.40 -30.50
CA GLU A 4 0.54 1.92 -29.13
C GLU A 4 -0.80 2.43 -28.57
N VAL A 5 -1.65 1.56 -28.02
CA VAL A 5 -2.81 2.06 -27.26
C VAL A 5 -2.20 2.63 -25.99
N LEU A 6 -2.07 3.96 -25.97
CA LEU A 6 -1.84 4.74 -24.76
C LEU A 6 -2.86 4.23 -23.74
N ILE A 7 -2.39 3.62 -22.67
CA ILE A 7 -3.23 3.35 -21.50
C ILE A 7 -3.53 4.74 -20.95
N THR A 8 -4.62 5.30 -21.44
CA THR A 8 -5.25 6.51 -20.94
C THR A 8 -5.63 6.22 -19.51
N ASP A 9 -4.95 6.87 -18.56
CA ASP A 9 -5.45 7.25 -17.23
C ASP A 9 -6.78 6.57 -16.86
N VAL A 10 -6.76 5.25 -16.61
CA VAL A 10 -7.98 4.49 -16.35
C VAL A 10 -8.38 4.82 -14.93
N ASP A 11 -9.37 5.69 -14.83
CA ASP A 11 -10.49 5.60 -13.89
C ASP A 11 -10.12 5.17 -12.46
N THR A 12 -9.18 5.86 -11.83
CA THR A 12 -8.91 5.66 -10.39
C THR A 12 -10.03 6.21 -9.50
N ALA A 13 -11.02 6.91 -10.07
CA ALA A 13 -12.17 7.45 -9.34
C ALA A 13 -13.39 6.51 -9.29
N GLU A 14 -13.56 5.56 -10.23
CA GLU A 14 -14.77 4.71 -10.28
C GLU A 14 -14.70 3.46 -9.39
N ALA A 15 -13.52 3.00 -8.98
CA ALA A 15 -13.39 1.86 -8.07
C ALA A 15 -13.88 2.16 -6.63
N ALA A 16 -14.15 3.43 -6.29
CA ALA A 16 -14.59 3.87 -4.97
C ALA A 16 -16.06 3.53 -4.64
N GLY A 17 -16.84 3.06 -5.61
CA GLY A 17 -18.30 3.07 -5.54
C GLY A 17 -19.00 2.03 -4.65
N TRP A 18 -18.36 0.91 -4.24
CA TRP A 18 -19.14 -0.23 -3.70
C TRP A 18 -18.80 -0.68 -2.26
N LYS A 19 -17.95 0.04 -1.51
CA LYS A 19 -17.65 -0.32 -0.11
C LYS A 19 -17.59 0.89 0.81
N THR A 20 -18.76 1.38 1.22
CA THR A 20 -18.97 2.41 2.26
C THR A 20 -18.59 1.90 3.68
N GLY A 21 -17.37 1.38 3.85
CA GLY A 21 -16.87 0.83 5.12
C GLY A 21 -15.47 1.31 5.48
N MET A 22 -15.16 1.31 6.78
CA MET A 22 -13.83 1.60 7.30
C MET A 22 -13.17 0.29 7.78
N ILE A 23 -11.90 0.10 7.45
CA ILE A 23 -11.08 -1.00 7.93
C ILE A 23 -10.20 -0.47 9.06
N ARG A 24 -10.25 -1.12 10.23
CA ARG A 24 -9.45 -0.74 11.39
C ARG A 24 -8.35 -1.77 11.63
N PHE A 25 -7.12 -1.28 11.59
CA PHE A 25 -5.93 -2.03 11.97
C PHE A 25 -5.50 -1.65 13.38
N ARG A 26 -5.21 -2.65 14.20
CA ARG A 26 -4.71 -2.46 15.56
C ARG A 26 -3.58 -3.45 15.82
N ASP A 27 -2.36 -2.92 15.79
CA ASP A 27 -1.14 -3.67 16.08
C ASP A 27 -0.99 -4.93 15.22
N VAL A 28 -1.34 -4.82 13.94
CA VAL A 28 -1.25 -5.94 12.97
C VAL A 28 0.05 -5.86 12.18
N PRO A 29 0.61 -6.97 11.70
CA PRO A 29 1.72 -6.94 10.76
C PRO A 29 1.33 -6.20 9.47
N LEU A 30 2.24 -5.43 8.90
CA LEU A 30 2.00 -4.68 7.66
C LEU A 30 1.58 -5.60 6.51
N ALA A 31 2.15 -6.81 6.42
CA ALA A 31 1.74 -7.79 5.41
C ALA A 31 0.24 -8.14 5.50
N GLU A 32 -0.27 -8.33 6.72
CA GLU A 32 -1.69 -8.63 6.96
C GLU A 32 -2.58 -7.43 6.60
N ALA A 33 -2.15 -6.21 6.93
CA ALA A 33 -2.86 -5.00 6.55
C ALA A 33 -2.91 -4.82 5.01
N ILE A 34 -1.80 -5.10 4.31
CA ILE A 34 -1.73 -5.09 2.84
C ILE A 34 -2.68 -6.13 2.23
N GLU A 35 -2.69 -7.36 2.75
CA GLU A 35 -3.60 -8.42 2.31
C GLU A 35 -5.06 -8.05 2.52
N GLU A 36 -5.40 -7.43 3.66
CA GLU A 36 -6.73 -6.92 3.92
C GLU A 36 -7.09 -5.84 2.90
N MET A 37 -6.26 -4.83 2.68
CA MET A 37 -6.55 -3.75 1.73
C MET A 37 -6.70 -4.26 0.28
N ASN A 38 -5.83 -5.20 -0.13
CA ASN A 38 -5.87 -5.82 -1.46
C ASN A 38 -7.19 -6.55 -1.75
N ARG A 39 -7.96 -6.98 -0.74
CA ARG A 39 -9.29 -7.59 -0.96
C ARG A 39 -10.35 -6.60 -1.43
N TYR A 40 -10.06 -5.30 -1.35
CA TYR A 40 -11.02 -4.22 -1.57
C TYR A 40 -10.61 -3.31 -2.72
N SER A 41 -9.47 -3.58 -3.38
CA SER A 41 -8.89 -2.74 -4.43
C SER A 41 -8.44 -3.59 -5.63
N GLU A 42 -8.57 -3.03 -6.84
CA GLU A 42 -7.98 -3.61 -8.05
C GLU A 42 -6.47 -3.40 -8.11
N THR A 43 -5.99 -2.26 -7.59
CA THR A 43 -4.57 -1.97 -7.38
C THR A 43 -4.05 -2.84 -6.25
N ARG A 44 -3.03 -3.65 -6.54
CA ARG A 44 -2.41 -4.55 -5.57
C ARG A 44 -1.17 -3.91 -4.96
N LEU A 45 -1.04 -4.04 -3.64
CA LEU A 45 0.18 -3.71 -2.92
C LEU A 45 0.96 -4.99 -2.56
N SER A 46 2.27 -4.88 -2.51
CA SER A 46 3.19 -5.91 -2.01
C SER A 46 4.23 -5.26 -1.10
N VAL A 47 4.92 -6.05 -0.28
CA VAL A 47 6.04 -5.60 0.56
C VAL A 47 7.28 -6.43 0.24
N ALA A 48 8.38 -5.77 -0.10
CA ALA A 48 9.59 -6.46 -0.56
C ALA A 48 10.45 -7.02 0.59
N ASP A 49 10.42 -6.36 1.74
CA ASP A 49 11.32 -6.62 2.86
C ASP A 49 10.58 -7.35 4.00
N PRO A 50 11.09 -8.50 4.48
CA PRO A 50 10.40 -9.31 5.49
C PRO A 50 10.37 -8.67 6.88
N ASP A 51 11.30 -7.78 7.21
CA ASP A 51 11.24 -7.04 8.49
C ASP A 51 10.16 -5.96 8.43
N LEU A 52 10.05 -5.26 7.29
CA LEU A 52 8.97 -4.31 7.03
C LEU A 52 7.61 -5.03 7.01
N ALA A 53 7.53 -6.22 6.42
CA ALA A 53 6.33 -7.05 6.40
C ALA A 53 5.82 -7.43 7.80
N ARG A 54 6.75 -7.63 8.76
CA ARG A 54 6.47 -7.95 10.16
C ARG A 54 6.25 -6.71 11.03
N ALA A 55 6.56 -5.52 10.53
CA ALA A 55 6.42 -4.29 11.28
C ALA A 55 4.95 -4.06 11.66
N ARG A 56 4.73 -3.59 12.89
CA ARG A 56 3.38 -3.39 13.42
C ARG A 56 2.80 -2.09 12.88
N PHE A 57 1.57 -2.17 12.42
CA PHE A 57 0.84 -1.05 11.83
C PHE A 57 -0.54 -0.91 12.48
N SER A 58 -0.94 0.34 12.69
CA SER A 58 -2.24 0.69 13.25
C SER A 58 -2.80 1.89 12.50
N GLY A 59 -4.10 1.89 12.28
CA GLY A 59 -4.77 2.97 11.58
C GLY A 59 -6.19 2.61 11.19
N VAL A 60 -6.90 3.58 10.61
CA VAL A 60 -8.27 3.38 10.12
C VAL A 60 -8.35 3.95 8.72
N PHE A 61 -8.73 3.12 7.76
CA PHE A 61 -8.68 3.45 6.35
C PHE A 61 -10.02 3.16 5.69
N PRO A 62 -10.45 3.98 4.71
CA PRO A 62 -11.59 3.62 3.88
C PRO A 62 -11.29 2.33 3.12
N ALA A 63 -12.23 1.39 3.16
CA ALA A 63 -12.16 0.18 2.39
C ALA A 63 -12.01 0.49 0.89
N GLY A 64 -11.00 -0.08 0.25
CA GLY A 64 -10.75 0.10 -1.19
C GLY A 64 -10.04 1.40 -1.57
N ASN A 65 -9.77 2.31 -0.62
CA ASN A 65 -8.91 3.46 -0.89
C ASN A 65 -7.43 3.08 -0.69
N GLN A 66 -6.85 2.43 -1.70
CA GLN A 66 -5.49 1.92 -1.68
C GLN A 66 -4.44 3.04 -1.59
N GLU A 67 -4.69 4.19 -2.20
CA GLU A 67 -3.74 5.29 -2.25
C GLU A 67 -3.53 5.92 -0.87
N VAL A 68 -4.62 6.22 -0.13
CA VAL A 68 -4.53 6.78 1.23
C VAL A 68 -3.81 5.82 2.18
N PHE A 69 -4.05 4.52 2.03
CA PHE A 69 -3.33 3.50 2.80
C PHE A 69 -1.84 3.47 2.44
N LEU A 70 -1.50 3.45 1.14
CA LEU A 70 -0.12 3.44 0.65
C LEU A 70 0.64 4.66 1.17
N GLU A 71 0.11 5.88 0.99
CA GLU A 71 0.74 7.11 1.47
C GLU A 71 1.06 7.05 2.97
N SER A 72 0.12 6.54 3.77
CA SER A 72 0.30 6.40 5.21
C SER A 72 1.40 5.39 5.58
N VAL A 73 1.49 4.27 4.86
CA VAL A 73 2.56 3.27 5.03
C VAL A 73 3.92 3.85 4.69
N LEU A 74 4.02 4.57 3.56
CA LEU A 74 5.26 5.22 3.13
C LEU A 74 5.75 6.24 4.17
N LEU A 75 4.85 7.07 4.69
CA LEU A 75 5.18 8.05 5.72
C LEU A 75 5.56 7.39 7.06
N HIS A 76 4.85 6.35 7.48
CA HIS A 76 5.07 5.72 8.79
C HIS A 76 6.39 4.96 8.87
N PHE A 77 6.79 4.29 7.78
CA PHE A 77 7.97 3.43 7.74
C PHE A 77 9.16 4.04 6.98
N ASP A 78 9.09 5.33 6.61
CA ASP A 78 10.03 5.98 5.68
C ASP A 78 10.22 5.16 4.39
N ALA A 79 9.17 4.45 3.96
CA ALA A 79 9.23 3.49 2.88
C ALA A 79 9.12 4.18 1.51
N ARG A 80 9.44 3.44 0.45
CA ARG A 80 9.37 3.91 -0.94
C ARG A 80 8.52 2.96 -1.78
N PRO A 81 7.69 3.50 -2.68
CA PRO A 81 6.94 2.69 -3.62
C PRO A 81 7.76 2.39 -4.87
N GLU A 82 7.67 1.17 -5.37
CA GLU A 82 8.11 0.77 -6.70
C GLU A 82 6.90 0.25 -7.48
N ARG A 83 6.50 0.95 -8.54
CA ARG A 83 5.36 0.56 -9.38
C ARG A 83 5.82 -0.37 -10.49
N SER A 84 5.23 -1.56 -10.57
CA SER A 84 5.47 -2.54 -11.62
C SER A 84 4.14 -3.06 -12.16
N GLY A 85 3.70 -2.49 -13.30
CA GLY A 85 2.38 -2.78 -13.87
C GLY A 85 1.24 -2.39 -12.92
N SER A 86 0.41 -3.36 -12.53
CA SER A 86 -0.72 -3.18 -11.60
C SER A 86 -0.38 -3.44 -10.12
N VAL A 87 0.90 -3.70 -9.83
CA VAL A 87 1.39 -3.97 -8.47
C VAL A 87 2.31 -2.84 -8.03
N ILE A 88 2.10 -2.34 -6.82
CA ILE A 88 3.01 -1.40 -6.17
C ILE A 88 3.70 -2.14 -5.03
N THR A 89 5.02 -2.23 -5.10
CA THR A 89 5.84 -2.87 -4.07
C THR A 89 6.37 -1.81 -3.11
N VAL A 90 6.21 -2.04 -1.82
CA VAL A 90 6.72 -1.19 -0.75
C VAL A 90 8.10 -1.68 -0.35
N HIS A 91 9.09 -0.80 -0.49
CA HIS A 91 10.47 -1.02 -0.10
C HIS A 91 10.80 -0.18 1.14
N PRO A 92 11.63 -0.66 2.07
CA PRO A 92 12.07 0.15 3.19
C PRO A 92 12.85 1.39 2.71
N GLY A 93 12.76 2.46 3.48
CA GLY A 93 13.64 3.62 3.32
C GLY A 93 15.10 3.24 3.47
N ALA A 94 15.98 4.03 2.86
CA ALA A 94 17.42 3.81 2.99
C ALA A 94 17.93 3.97 4.44
N ASP A 95 17.10 4.42 5.39
CA ASP A 95 17.51 4.71 6.77
C ASP A 95 16.93 3.73 7.80
N LYS A 96 17.29 2.44 7.70
CA LYS A 96 17.05 1.46 8.79
C LYS A 96 18.04 1.59 9.97
N ARG A 97 18.84 2.67 10.08
CA ARG A 97 20.04 2.72 10.93
C ARG A 97 19.95 3.68 12.13
N ARG A 98 18.77 4.05 12.60
CA ARG A 98 18.63 4.89 13.81
C ARG A 98 17.29 4.69 14.50
N GLN A 99 17.13 3.64 15.29
CA GLN A 99 16.18 3.61 16.43
C GLN A 99 16.40 2.35 17.30
N GLU A 100 17.65 2.10 17.71
CA GLU A 100 17.92 1.42 18.98
C GLU A 100 18.31 2.53 19.97
N THR A 101 17.43 2.83 20.92
CA THR A 101 17.77 3.69 22.07
C THR A 101 17.72 2.80 23.32
N PRO A 102 18.78 2.81 24.15
CA PRO A 102 19.01 1.87 25.24
C PRO A 102 18.06 2.02 26.43
#